data_AF-L9Z1N3-F1
#
_entry.id   AF-L9Z1N3-F1
#
_cell.length_a   1.000
_cell.length_b   1.000
_cell.length_c   1.000
_cell.angle_alpha   90.00
_cell.angle_beta   90.00
_cell.angle_gamma   90.00
#
_symmetry.space_group_name_H-M   'P 1'
#
loop_
_entity.id
_entity.type
_entity.pdbx_description
1 polymer ?
#
loop_
_entity_poly.entity_id
_entity_poly.type
_entity_poly.pdbx_seq_one_letter_code
_entity_poly.pdbx_strand_id
1 'polypeptide(L)'
;MGYAIHYYDLVLICIAASLGTGAVVGYATPVPFPVAVVVLGLVSIAFIGHALFVNGPVDDTADLSAEIDLEEVPAVLSPLEPGPKP
;
A
#
# COMPACT_ATOMS: atom_id res chain seq x y z
N MET A 1 9.17 19.63 13.63
CA MET A 1 9.07 18.46 12.76
C MET A 1 7.61 18.08 12.69
N GLY A 2 6.89 18.54 11.66
CA GLY A 2 5.50 18.14 11.46
C GLY A 2 5.47 16.67 11.08
N TYR A 3 4.68 15.85 11.79
CA TYR A 3 4.49 14.45 11.42
C TYR A 3 3.67 14.44 10.12
N ALA A 4 4.32 14.23 8.99
CA ALA A 4 3.62 13.95 7.74
C ALA A 4 3.17 12.48 7.81
N ILE A 5 1.90 12.22 7.53
CA ILE A 5 1.38 10.86 7.43
C ILE A 5 1.82 10.32 6.07
N HIS A 6 2.63 9.26 6.08
CA HIS A 6 3.09 8.62 4.86
C HIS A 6 2.06 7.61 4.33
N TYR A 7 2.18 7.23 3.06
CA TYR A 7 1.25 6.28 2.45
C TYR A 7 1.20 4.95 3.22
N TYR A 8 2.36 4.44 3.64
CA TYR A 8 2.45 3.22 4.43
C TYR A 8 1.88 3.34 5.85
N ASP A 9 1.82 4.55 6.43
CA ASP A 9 1.13 4.75 7.71
C ASP A 9 -0.38 4.52 7.54
N LEU A 10 -0.96 4.96 6.42
CA LEU A 10 -2.37 4.68 6.11
C LEU A 10 -2.62 3.19 5.88
N VAL A 11 -1.73 2.51 5.15
CA VAL A 11 -1.82 1.05 4.95
C VAL A 11 -1.76 0.33 6.30
N LEU A 12 -0.86 0.75 7.19
CA LEU A 12 -0.74 0.19 8.54
C LEU A 12 -2.01 0.42 9.37
N ILE A 13 -2.60 1.60 9.29
CA ILE A 13 -3.89 1.91 9.94
C ILE A 13 -4.99 0.98 9.38
N CYS A 14 -5.06 0.76 8.07
CA CYS A 14 -6.04 -0.14 7.46
C CYS A 14 -5.88 -1.60 7.95
N ILE A 15 -4.64 -2.08 8.08
CA ILE A 15 -4.34 -3.41 8.61
C ILE A 15 -4.79 -3.52 10.08
N ALA A 16 -4.42 -2.53 10.89
CA ALA A 16 -4.78 -2.50 12.31
C ALA A 16 -6.30 -2.41 12.51
N ALA A 17 -6.97 -1.57 11.72
CA ALA A 17 -8.42 -1.43 11.73
C ALA A 17 -9.13 -2.72 11.30
N SER A 18 -8.63 -3.41 10.27
CA SER A 18 -9.18 -4.69 9.82
C SER A 18 -9.06 -5.77 10.90
N LEU A 19 -7.86 -5.96 11.47
CA LEU A 19 -7.65 -6.94 12.54
C LEU A 19 -8.42 -6.57 13.81
N GLY A 20 -8.45 -5.29 14.19
CA GLY A 20 -9.24 -4.78 15.30
C GLY A 20 -10.73 -5.03 15.10
N THR A 21 -11.24 -4.86 13.88
CA THR A 21 -12.61 -5.20 13.52
C THR A 21 -12.85 -6.71 13.67
N GLY A 22 -11.91 -7.56 13.23
CA GLY A 22 -11.99 -9.01 13.45
C GLY A 22 -12.09 -9.37 14.94
N ALA A 23 -11.31 -8.71 15.80
CA ALA A 23 -11.38 -8.91 17.24
C ALA A 23 -12.73 -8.45 17.83
N VAL A 24 -13.22 -7.28 17.42
CA VAL A 24 -14.54 -6.77 17.84
C VAL A 24 -15.66 -7.71 17.41
N VAL A 25 -15.63 -8.21 16.17
CA VAL A 25 -16.61 -9.17 15.65
C VAL A 25 -16.57 -10.47 16.45
N GLY A 26 -15.37 -11.04 16.69
CA GLY A 26 -15.22 -12.27 17.47
C GLY A 26 -15.63 -12.13 18.94
N TYR A 27 -15.62 -10.91 19.48
CA TYR A 27 -16.08 -10.63 20.84
C TYR A 27 -17.58 -10.33 20.92
N ALA A 28 -18.12 -9.55 19.98
CA ALA A 28 -19.48 -9.02 20.02
C ALA A 28 -20.51 -9.90 19.30
N THR A 29 -20.09 -10.96 18.59
CA THR A 29 -20.98 -11.83 17.82
C THR A 29 -20.74 -13.31 18.12
N PRO A 30 -21.63 -14.22 17.71
CA PRO A 30 -21.41 -15.67 17.82
C PRO A 30 -20.33 -16.23 16.89
N VAL A 31 -19.71 -15.40 16.05
CA VAL A 31 -18.64 -15.85 15.14
C VAL A 31 -17.41 -16.24 15.98
N PRO A 32 -16.83 -17.43 15.77
CA PRO A 32 -15.64 -17.83 16.51
C PRO A 32 -14.49 -16.84 16.32
N PHE A 33 -13.89 -16.40 17.43
CA PHE A 33 -12.82 -15.40 17.41
C PHE A 33 -11.66 -15.76 16.45
N PRO A 34 -11.13 -17.00 16.40
CA PRO A 34 -10.08 -17.35 15.44
C PRO A 34 -10.53 -17.19 13.98
N VAL A 35 -11.80 -17.52 13.68
CA VAL A 35 -12.36 -17.39 12.33
C VAL A 35 -12.47 -15.92 11.94
N ALA A 36 -13.01 -15.08 12.82
CA ALA A 36 -13.14 -13.64 12.57
C ALA A 36 -11.77 -12.98 12.31
N VAL A 37 -10.77 -13.29 13.13
CA VAL A 37 -9.41 -12.74 12.95
C VAL A 37 -8.76 -13.24 11.66
N VAL A 38 -8.91 -14.53 11.31
CA VAL A 38 -8.35 -15.06 10.06
C VAL A 38 -8.99 -14.40 8.84
N VAL A 39 -10.32 -14.30 8.80
CA VAL A 39 -11.03 -13.69 7.66
C VAL A 39 -10.63 -12.23 7.48
N LEU A 40 -10.62 -11.43 8.54
CA LEU A 40 -10.21 -10.03 8.46
C LEU A 40 -8.68 -9.88 8.26
N GLY A 41 -7.89 -10.86 8.68
CA GLY A 41 -6.48 -10.97 8.35
C GLY A 41 -6.25 -11.13 6.83
N LEU A 42 -7.08 -11.91 6.14
CA LEU A 42 -7.04 -12.00 4.67
C LEU A 42 -7.36 -10.66 4.01
N VAL A 43 -8.26 -9.88 4.58
CA VAL A 43 -8.53 -8.49 4.12
C VAL A 43 -7.30 -7.61 4.32
N SER A 44 -6.59 -7.74 5.44
CA SER A 44 -5.31 -7.04 5.64
C SER A 44 -4.25 -7.43 4.61
N ILE A 45 -4.15 -8.71 4.27
CA ILE A 45 -3.26 -9.18 3.19
C ILE A 45 -3.65 -8.56 1.85
N ALA A 46 -4.95 -8.40 1.56
CA ALA A 46 -5.39 -7.73 0.35
C ALA A 46 -4.98 -6.24 0.32
N PHE A 47 -5.05 -5.53 1.45
CA PHE A 47 -4.53 -4.16 1.54
C PHE A 47 -3.03 -4.09 1.26
N ILE A 48 -2.24 -4.99 1.86
CA ILE A 48 -0.79 -5.07 1.63
C ILE A 48 -0.52 -5.35 0.15
N GLY A 49 -1.21 -6.33 -0.43
CA GLY A 49 -1.06 -6.70 -1.83
C GLY A 49 -1.40 -5.54 -2.78
N HIS A 50 -2.50 -4.85 -2.52
CA HIS A 50 -2.89 -3.69 -3.33
C HIS A 50 -1.87 -2.54 -3.22
N ALA A 51 -1.43 -2.23 -1.99
CA ALA A 51 -0.45 -1.18 -1.76
C ALA A 51 0.87 -1.46 -2.49
N LEU A 52 1.39 -2.69 -2.40
CA LEU A 52 2.69 -3.05 -2.96
C LEU A 52 2.67 -3.28 -4.48
N PHE A 53 1.59 -3.87 -5.02
CA PHE A 53 1.59 -4.37 -6.39
C PHE A 53 0.66 -3.63 -7.35
N VAL A 54 -0.38 -2.95 -6.85
CA VAL A 54 -1.28 -2.16 -7.71
C VAL A 54 -0.86 -0.71 -7.75
N ASN A 55 -0.57 -0.12 -6.58
CA ASN A 55 -0.12 1.27 -6.50
C ASN A 55 1.41 1.41 -6.63
N GLY A 56 2.15 0.30 -6.52
CA GLY A 56 3.61 0.30 -6.51
C GLY A 56 4.20 0.88 -5.22
N PRO A 57 5.53 0.76 -5.04
CA PRO A 57 6.20 1.31 -3.86
C PRO A 57 6.23 2.84 -3.95
N VAL A 58 5.36 3.49 -3.19
CA VAL A 58 5.25 4.95 -3.08
C VAL A 58 5.35 5.39 -1.62
N ASP A 59 6.01 6.51 -1.38
CA ASP A 59 6.27 7.01 -0.02
C ASP A 59 5.17 8.00 0.44
N ASP A 60 4.72 8.89 -0.45
CA ASP A 60 3.65 9.84 -0.15
C ASP A 60 2.34 9.46 -0.88
N THR A 61 1.24 9.85 -0.28
CA THR A 61 -0.10 9.76 -0.86
C THR A 61 -0.25 10.60 -2.12
N ALA A 62 0.47 11.72 -2.23
CA ALA A 62 0.46 12.59 -3.41
C ALA A 62 1.00 11.88 -4.66
N ASP A 63 1.90 10.91 -4.46
CA ASP A 63 2.59 10.20 -5.53
C ASP A 63 1.68 9.16 -6.22
N LEU A 64 0.54 8.78 -5.62
CA LEU A 64 -0.40 7.81 -6.22
C LEU A 64 -0.99 8.28 -7.56
N SER A 65 -1.05 9.61 -7.77
CA SER A 65 -1.61 10.22 -8.98
C SER A 65 -0.55 10.82 -9.90
N ALA A 66 0.72 10.73 -9.52
CA ALA A 66 1.81 11.22 -10.36
C ALA A 66 2.04 10.25 -11.52
N GLU A 67 1.97 10.76 -12.75
CA GLU A 67 2.45 10.03 -13.92
C GLU A 67 3.98 10.00 -13.84
N ILE A 68 4.60 8.82 -13.99
CA ILE A 68 6.05 8.71 -13.92
C ILE A 68 6.63 9.42 -15.16
N ASP A 69 7.26 10.57 -14.94
CA ASP A 69 8.00 11.28 -16.00
C ASP A 69 9.16 10.39 -16.47
N LEU A 70 9.21 10.11 -17.77
CA LEU A 70 10.19 9.21 -18.38
C LEU A 70 11.64 9.69 -18.18
N GLU A 71 11.85 10.97 -17.88
CA GLU A 71 13.13 11.55 -17.51
C GLU A 71 13.70 11.00 -16.18
N GLU A 72 12.88 10.46 -15.27
CA GLU A 72 13.36 9.87 -14.00
C GLU A 72 13.83 8.42 -14.17
N VAL A 73 13.58 7.81 -15.33
CA VAL A 73 14.08 6.47 -15.63
C VAL A 73 15.60 6.54 -15.83
N PRO A 74 16.42 5.87 -15.01
CA PRO A 74 17.86 5.90 -15.17
C PRO A 74 18.22 5.41 -16.58
N ALA A 75 19.06 6.16 -17.29
CA ALA A 75 19.43 5.92 -18.69
C ALA A 75 19.92 4.49 -18.99
N VAL A 76 20.36 3.76 -17.96
CA VAL A 76 20.76 2.35 -18.02
C VAL A 76 19.61 1.42 -18.43
N LEU A 77 18.34 1.82 -18.19
CA LEU A 77 17.14 1.04 -18.52
C LEU A 77 16.45 1.51 -19.81
N SER A 78 16.94 2.57 -20.46
CA SER A 78 16.40 3.04 -21.74
C SER A 78 16.98 2.20 -22.88
N PRO A 79 16.17 1.49 -23.69
CA PRO A 79 16.64 0.75 -24.86
C PRO A 79 17.15 1.65 -26.00
N LEU A 80 16.91 2.96 -25.92
CA LEU A 80 17.31 3.92 -26.94
C LEU A 80 18.65 4.56 -26.56
N GLU A 81 19.66 4.37 -27.41
CA GLU A 81 20.92 5.11 -27.32
C GLU A 81 20.64 6.62 -27.33
N PRO A 82 21.38 7.43 -26.55
CA PRO A 82 21.19 8.87 -26.55
C PRO A 82 21.46 9.41 -27.96
N GLY A 83 20.41 9.91 -28.60
CA GLY A 83 20.50 10.61 -29.87
C GLY A 83 21.46 11.81 -29.77
N PRO A 84 22.11 12.21 -30.87
CA PRO A 84 23.11 13.26 -30.84
C PRO A 84 22.49 14.57 -30.36
N LYS A 85 23.15 15.20 -29.37
CA LYS A 85 22.77 16.53 -28.88
C LYS A 85 23.01 17.59 -29.96
N PRO A 86 22.08 18.56 -30.16
CA PRO A 86 22.29 19.70 -31.04
C PRO A 86 23.39 20.65 -30.54
#